data_AF-A0A7J7QG57-F1
#
_entry.id   AF-A0A7J7QG57-F1
#
_cell.length_a   1.000
_cell.length_b   1.000
_cell.length_c   1.000
_cell.angle_alpha   90.00
_cell.angle_beta   90.00
_cell.angle_gamma   90.00
#
_symmetry.space_group_name_H-M   'P 1'
#
loop_
_entity.id
_entity.type
_entity.pdbx_description
1 polymer ?
#
loop_
_entity_poly.entity_id
_entity_poly.type
_entity_poly.pdbx_seq_one_letter_code
_entity_poly.pdbx_strand_id
1 'polypeptide(L)'
;MTPVKRTLQALGALGVAGAGYLLLSHPGQPLPLLVAHQPYSVWLVGPAAAAVTGVAIKEGICYGKAEAASLALTLPLLCLAHLSGRAPEQLEQLLLLGVCGAGLVFAVRKYTQPIKDDIGDKSVFMYMKQLSQQQQQ
;
A
#
# COMPACT_ATOMS: atom_id res chain seq x y z
N MET A 1 20.10 -5.99 -1.74
CA MET A 1 18.75 -5.43 -1.52
C MET A 1 17.84 -6.56 -1.12
N THR A 2 17.03 -6.38 -0.07
CA THR A 2 16.21 -7.45 0.51
C THR A 2 15.13 -7.94 -0.48
N PRO A 3 14.83 -9.25 -0.53
CA PRO A 3 13.84 -9.83 -1.44
C PRO A 3 12.45 -9.20 -1.28
N VAL A 4 12.04 -8.90 -0.03
CA VAL A 4 10.75 -8.27 0.29
C VAL A 4 10.56 -6.94 -0.44
N LYS A 5 11.59 -6.07 -0.46
CA LYS A 5 11.50 -4.77 -1.15
C LYS A 5 11.20 -4.94 -2.63
N ARG A 6 11.86 -5.90 -3.29
CA ARG A 6 11.65 -6.18 -4.72
C ARG A 6 10.24 -6.71 -4.99
N THR A 7 9.73 -7.58 -4.12
CA THR A 7 8.36 -8.08 -4.23
C THR A 7 7.35 -6.95 -4.14
N LEU A 8 7.48 -6.04 -3.16
CA LEU A 8 6.57 -4.89 -3.04
C LEU A 8 6.66 -3.94 -4.24
N GLN A 9 7.86 -3.72 -4.78
CA GLN A 9 8.04 -2.92 -5.99
C GLN A 9 7.40 -3.57 -7.22
N ALA A 10 7.54 -4.89 -7.37
CA ALA A 10 6.91 -5.64 -8.46
C ALA A 10 5.37 -5.60 -8.34
N LEU A 11 4.83 -5.83 -7.14
CA LEU A 11 3.39 -5.74 -6.87
C LEU A 11 2.85 -4.33 -7.17
N GLY A 12 3.56 -3.28 -6.74
CA GLY A 12 3.22 -1.91 -7.04
C GLY A 12 3.22 -1.62 -8.54
N ALA A 13 4.27 -2.05 -9.25
CA ALA A 13 4.38 -1.86 -10.70
C ALA A 13 3.27 -2.61 -11.46
N LEU A 14 2.98 -3.85 -11.08
CA LEU A 14 1.89 -4.64 -11.66
C LEU A 14 0.53 -3.97 -11.44
N GLY A 15 0.27 -3.47 -10.23
CA GLY A 15 -0.99 -2.78 -9.93
C GLY A 15 -1.15 -1.45 -10.68
N VAL A 16 -0.06 -0.68 -10.83
CA VAL A 16 -0.06 0.54 -11.64
C VAL A 16 -0.27 0.23 -13.12
N ALA A 17 0.37 -0.82 -13.65
CA ALA A 17 0.16 -1.28 -15.01
C ALA A 17 -1.30 -1.74 -15.23
N GLY A 18 -1.87 -2.48 -14.27
CA GLY A 18 -3.28 -2.89 -14.31
C GLY A 18 -4.24 -1.71 -14.27
N ALA A 19 -3.98 -0.70 -13.43
CA ALA A 19 -4.74 0.54 -13.40
C ALA A 19 -4.66 1.30 -14.74
N GLY A 20 -3.46 1.38 -15.34
CA GLY A 20 -3.24 1.98 -16.66
C GLY A 20 -4.00 1.24 -17.76
N TYR A 21 -3.97 -0.10 -17.75
CA TYR A 21 -4.75 -0.92 -18.67
C TYR A 21 -6.24 -0.63 -18.55
N LEU A 22 -6.79 -0.61 -17.34
CA LEU A 22 -8.21 -0.31 -17.10
C LEU A 22 -8.62 1.07 -17.61
N LEU A 23 -7.80 2.10 -17.35
CA LEU A 23 -8.03 3.47 -17.83
C LEU A 23 -8.02 3.56 -19.36
N LEU A 24 -7.13 2.82 -20.02
CA LEU A 24 -7.04 2.79 -21.48
C LEU A 24 -8.17 1.98 -22.12
N SER A 25 -8.62 0.90 -21.47
CA SER A 25 -9.71 0.06 -21.96
C SER A 25 -11.10 0.66 -21.74
N HIS A 26 -11.27 1.56 -20.76
CA HIS A 26 -12.55 2.21 -20.44
C HIS A 26 -12.41 3.74 -20.45
N PRO A 27 -12.14 4.35 -21.62
CA PRO A 27 -11.97 5.78 -21.72
C PRO A 27 -13.22 6.52 -21.25
N GLY A 28 -13.04 7.55 -20.41
CA GLY A 28 -14.13 8.38 -19.90
C GLY A 28 -14.76 7.91 -18.58
N GLN A 29 -14.37 6.76 -18.03
CA GLN A 29 -14.77 6.34 -16.69
C GLN A 29 -13.64 6.55 -15.66
N PRO A 30 -13.91 7.18 -14.52
CA PRO A 30 -12.91 7.30 -13.46
C PRO A 30 -12.65 5.93 -12.83
N LEU A 31 -11.37 5.62 -12.59
CA LEU A 31 -10.93 4.31 -12.08
C LEU A 31 -11.69 3.84 -10.83
N PRO A 32 -11.95 4.67 -9.80
CA PRO A 32 -12.70 4.23 -8.62
C PRO A 32 -14.13 3.76 -8.95
N LEU A 33 -14.79 4.41 -9.91
CA LEU A 33 -16.14 4.05 -10.33
C LEU A 33 -16.15 2.77 -11.17
N LEU A 34 -15.13 2.60 -12.01
CA LEU A 34 -14.95 1.37 -12.77
C LEU A 34 -14.73 0.18 -11.84
N VAL A 35 -13.89 0.34 -10.81
CA VAL A 35 -13.63 -0.70 -9.83
C VAL A 35 -14.90 -1.03 -9.05
N ALA A 36 -15.62 -0.02 -8.57
CA ALA A 36 -16.88 -0.20 -7.84
C ALA A 36 -17.94 -0.98 -8.62
N HIS A 37 -18.04 -0.79 -9.94
CA HIS A 37 -19.01 -1.53 -10.77
C HIS A 37 -18.52 -2.91 -11.22
N GLN A 38 -17.22 -3.14 -11.26
CA GLN A 38 -16.62 -4.38 -11.75
C GLN A 38 -15.68 -4.99 -10.69
N PRO A 39 -16.20 -5.83 -9.77
CA PRO A 39 -15.39 -6.41 -8.68
C PRO A 39 -14.14 -7.16 -9.15
N TYR A 40 -14.20 -7.83 -10.31
CA TYR A 40 -13.07 -8.56 -10.88
C TYR A 40 -11.89 -7.66 -11.29
N SER A 41 -12.13 -6.36 -11.51
CA SER A 41 -11.06 -5.39 -11.79
C SER A 41 -10.06 -5.26 -10.63
N VAL A 42 -10.44 -5.67 -9.41
CA VAL A 42 -9.54 -5.76 -8.26
C VAL A 42 -8.38 -6.72 -8.51
N TRP A 43 -8.49 -7.71 -9.41
CA TRP A 43 -7.33 -8.54 -9.78
C TRP A 43 -6.23 -7.74 -10.49
N LEU A 44 -6.58 -6.66 -11.19
CA LEU A 44 -5.63 -5.79 -11.89
C LEU A 44 -5.04 -4.71 -10.97
N VAL A 45 -5.84 -4.11 -10.08
CA VAL A 45 -5.38 -3.02 -9.19
C VAL A 45 -4.96 -3.51 -7.79
N GLY A 46 -5.43 -4.69 -7.38
CA GLY A 46 -5.17 -5.32 -6.10
C GLY A 46 -3.69 -5.56 -5.79
N PRO A 47 -2.80 -5.84 -6.76
CA PRO A 47 -1.36 -5.86 -6.51
C PRO A 47 -0.82 -4.53 -5.94
N ALA A 48 -1.34 -3.38 -6.38
CA ALA A 48 -0.96 -2.10 -5.78
C ALA A 48 -1.48 -1.97 -4.35
N ALA A 49 -2.71 -2.43 -4.08
CA ALA A 49 -3.25 -2.48 -2.72
C ALA A 49 -2.40 -3.38 -1.81
N ALA A 50 -1.96 -4.55 -2.28
CA ALA A 50 -1.06 -5.44 -1.55
C ALA A 50 0.31 -4.78 -1.26
N ALA A 51 0.86 -4.03 -2.22
CA ALA A 51 2.10 -3.27 -2.02
C ALA A 51 1.92 -2.19 -0.93
N VAL A 52 0.82 -1.44 -0.96
CA VAL A 52 0.48 -0.43 0.05
C VAL A 52 0.28 -1.09 1.42
N THR A 53 -0.43 -2.22 1.50
CA THR A 53 -0.59 -2.99 2.73
C THR A 53 0.77 -3.42 3.30
N GLY A 54 1.70 -3.88 2.46
CA GLY A 54 3.06 -4.22 2.90
C GLY A 54 3.82 -3.04 3.50
N VAL A 55 3.69 -1.85 2.91
CA VAL A 55 4.24 -0.60 3.47
C VAL A 55 3.54 -0.24 4.79
N ALA A 56 2.22 -0.33 4.82
CA ALA A 56 1.41 -0.02 5.99
C ALA A 56 1.72 -0.97 7.17
N ILE A 57 1.97 -2.25 6.91
CA ILE A 57 2.41 -3.22 7.92
C ILE A 57 3.75 -2.81 8.53
N LYS A 58 4.72 -2.43 7.68
CA LYS A 58 6.02 -1.97 8.17
C LYS A 58 5.87 -0.75 9.07
N GLU A 59 5.11 0.24 8.62
CA GLU A 59 4.94 1.51 9.34
C GLU A 59 4.08 1.35 10.60
N GLY A 60 3.06 0.50 10.54
CA GLY A 60 2.15 0.25 11.66
C GLY A 60 2.79 -0.62 12.74
N ILE A 61 3.38 -1.75 12.36
CA ILE A 61 3.95 -2.72 13.29
C ILE A 61 5.36 -2.32 13.73
N CYS A 62 6.24 -1.89 12.80
CA CYS A 62 7.65 -1.61 13.15
C CYS A 62 7.86 -0.20 13.70
N TYR A 63 7.04 0.78 13.32
CA TYR A 63 7.18 2.19 13.75
C TYR A 63 6.01 2.69 14.61
N GLY A 64 5.06 1.81 14.97
CA GLY A 64 3.98 2.13 15.90
C GLY A 64 2.96 3.15 15.40
N LYS A 65 2.80 3.29 14.07
CA LYS A 65 1.87 4.26 13.47
C LYS A 65 0.46 3.67 13.42
N ALA A 66 -0.43 4.10 14.30
CA ALA A 66 -1.79 3.59 14.41
C ALA A 66 -2.60 3.70 13.11
N GLU A 67 -2.45 4.80 12.37
CA GLU A 67 -3.06 5.00 11.06
C GLU A 67 -2.59 3.96 10.04
N ALA A 68 -1.30 3.63 10.03
CA ALA A 68 -0.75 2.62 9.13
C ALA A 68 -1.19 1.21 9.54
N ALA A 69 -1.30 0.93 10.85
CA ALA A 69 -1.86 -0.33 11.34
C ALA A 69 -3.34 -0.48 10.93
N SER A 70 -4.13 0.60 11.01
CA SER A 70 -5.52 0.58 10.54
C SER A 70 -5.59 0.34 9.03
N LEU A 71 -4.74 1.01 8.23
CA LEU A 71 -4.68 0.85 6.78
C LEU A 71 -4.26 -0.57 6.37
N ALA A 72 -3.33 -1.18 7.12
CA ALA A 72 -2.88 -2.54 6.90
C ALA A 72 -3.99 -3.59 7.08
N LEU A 73 -5.02 -3.29 7.88
CA LEU A 73 -6.18 -4.16 8.08
C LEU A 73 -7.34 -3.80 7.16
N THR A 74 -7.70 -2.52 7.06
CA THR A 74 -8.89 -2.10 6.32
C THR A 74 -8.74 -2.26 4.81
N LEU A 75 -7.53 -2.03 4.26
CA LEU A 75 -7.29 -2.14 2.81
C LEU A 75 -7.47 -3.58 2.26
N PRO A 76 -6.84 -4.63 2.82
CA PRO A 76 -7.08 -6.00 2.35
C PRO A 76 -8.52 -6.45 2.63
N LEU A 77 -9.12 -6.03 3.74
CA LEU A 77 -10.53 -6.33 4.03
C LEU A 77 -11.47 -5.71 3.00
N LEU A 78 -11.24 -4.46 2.58
CA LEU A 78 -12.00 -3.80 1.53
C LEU A 78 -11.88 -4.56 0.20
N CYS A 79 -10.67 -4.91 -0.22
CA CYS A 79 -10.47 -5.66 -1.46
C CYS A 79 -11.16 -7.04 -1.43
N LEU A 80 -11.09 -7.75 -0.29
CA LEU A 80 -11.74 -9.04 -0.11
C LEU A 80 -13.27 -8.93 -0.07
N ALA A 81 -13.80 -7.94 0.67
CA ALA A 81 -15.22 -7.66 0.74
C ALA A 81 -15.78 -7.40 -0.67
N HIS A 82 -15.13 -6.49 -1.40
CA HIS A 82 -15.53 -6.12 -2.75
C HIS A 82 -15.43 -7.28 -3.74
N LEU A 83 -14.31 -8.03 -3.75
CA LEU A 83 -14.14 -9.23 -4.59
C LEU A 83 -15.17 -10.32 -4.28
N SER A 84 -15.58 -10.45 -3.02
CA SER A 84 -16.52 -11.49 -2.61
C SER A 84 -17.95 -11.25 -3.13
N GLY A 85 -18.30 -9.99 -3.44
CA GLY A 85 -19.66 -9.58 -3.81
C GLY A 85 -20.73 -9.88 -2.75
N ARG A 86 -20.32 -10.24 -1.53
CA ARG A 86 -21.21 -10.67 -0.43
C ARG A 86 -21.30 -9.65 0.70
N ALA A 87 -20.47 -8.62 0.68
CA ALA A 87 -20.48 -7.60 1.71
C ALA A 87 -21.68 -6.64 1.49
N PRO A 88 -22.34 -6.18 2.56
CA PRO A 88 -23.33 -5.12 2.45
C PRO A 88 -22.64 -3.82 2.03
N GLU A 89 -23.32 -3.02 1.20
CA GLU A 89 -22.78 -1.77 0.64
C GLU A 89 -22.27 -0.82 1.74
N GLN A 90 -22.95 -0.75 2.88
CA GLN A 90 -22.58 0.09 4.02
C GLN A 90 -21.22 -0.32 4.62
N LEU A 91 -20.89 -1.61 4.60
CA LEU A 91 -19.61 -2.11 5.09
C LEU A 91 -18.47 -1.73 4.13
N GLU A 92 -18.68 -1.84 2.82
CA GLU A 92 -17.70 -1.42 1.82
C GLU A 92 -17.43 0.09 1.91
N GLN A 93 -18.48 0.90 2.06
CA GLN A 93 -18.36 2.35 2.23
C GLN A 93 -17.61 2.70 3.52
N LEU A 94 -17.90 2.04 4.63
CA LEU A 94 -17.19 2.25 5.90
C LEU A 94 -15.70 1.89 5.79
N LEU A 95 -15.39 0.75 5.16
CA LEU A 95 -14.01 0.32 4.92
C LEU A 95 -13.28 1.30 4.00
N LEU A 96 -13.93 1.78 2.94
CA LEU A 96 -13.39 2.77 2.02
C LEU A 96 -13.09 4.09 2.72
N LEU A 97 -14.02 4.60 3.53
CA LEU A 97 -13.80 5.79 4.36
C LEU A 97 -12.63 5.60 5.32
N GLY A 98 -12.53 4.42 5.95
CA GLY A 98 -11.41 4.07 6.81
C GLY A 98 -10.07 4.08 6.06
N VAL A 99 -10.01 3.50 4.87
CA VAL A 99 -8.81 3.51 4.00
C VAL A 99 -8.43 4.93 3.60
N CYS A 100 -9.39 5.74 3.12
CA CYS A 100 -9.12 7.12 2.71
C CYS A 100 -8.67 8.00 3.88
N GLY A 101 -9.36 7.91 5.03
CA GLY A 101 -9.03 8.67 6.24
C GLY A 101 -7.65 8.30 6.78
N ALA A 102 -7.38 6.99 6.96
CA ALA A 102 -6.09 6.51 7.42
C ALA A 102 -4.97 6.86 6.44
N GLY A 103 -5.21 6.72 5.14
CA GLY A 103 -4.27 7.07 4.08
C GLY A 103 -3.93 8.57 4.07
N LEU A 104 -4.93 9.44 4.23
CA LEU A 104 -4.71 10.89 4.33
C LEU A 104 -3.89 11.26 5.56
N VAL A 105 -4.24 10.72 6.73
CA VAL A 105 -3.48 10.95 7.97
C VAL A 105 -2.04 10.46 7.80
N PHE A 106 -1.85 9.27 7.26
CA PHE A 106 -0.53 8.68 7.00
C PHE A 106 0.31 9.55 6.05
N ALA A 107 -0.30 10.08 4.98
CA ALA A 107 0.38 10.95 4.03
C ALA A 107 0.76 12.31 4.64
N VAL A 108 -0.15 12.94 5.39
CA VAL A 108 0.09 14.26 6.01
C VAL A 108 1.12 14.17 7.13
N ARG A 109 1.07 13.11 7.96
CA ARG A 109 2.04 12.89 9.04
C ARG A 109 3.47 12.68 8.52
N LYS A 110 3.65 12.44 7.21
CA LYS A 110 4.98 12.42 6.59
C LYS A 110 5.76 13.73 6.79
N TYR A 111 5.08 14.86 6.88
CA TYR A 111 5.74 16.16 6.99
C TYR A 111 6.03 16.60 8.42
N THR A 112 5.46 15.93 9.43
CA THR A 112 5.56 16.33 10.84
C THR A 112 6.32 15.30 11.68
N GLN A 113 6.72 14.17 11.10
CA GLN A 113 7.35 13.07 11.84
C GLN A 113 8.85 13.32 12.07
N PRO A 114 9.43 12.79 13.17
CA PRO A 114 10.86 12.91 13.45
C PRO A 114 11.71 12.32 12.32
N ILE A 115 12.85 12.95 12.01
CA ILE A 115 13.76 12.51 10.95
C ILE A 115 14.20 11.04 11.12
N LYS A 116 14.35 10.57 12.37
CA LYS A 116 14.69 9.16 12.65
C LYS A 116 13.63 8.19 12.13
N ASP A 117 12.34 8.57 12.19
CA ASP A 117 11.21 7.73 11.82
C ASP A 117 10.90 7.83 10.32
N ASP A 118 11.42 8.87 9.64
CA ASP A 118 11.34 9.03 8.18
C ASP A 118 12.54 8.38 7.45
N ILE A 119 13.75 8.44 8.04
CA ILE A 119 14.96 7.81 7.49
C ILE A 119 15.07 6.32 7.87
N GLY A 120 14.53 5.94 9.03
CA GLY A 120 14.35 4.56 9.49
C GLY A 120 15.57 3.66 9.25
N ASP A 121 15.42 2.70 8.34
CA ASP A 121 16.41 1.64 8.13
C ASP A 121 17.62 2.07 7.30
N LYS A 122 17.61 3.28 6.69
CA LYS A 122 18.65 3.68 5.74
C LYS A 122 20.02 3.81 6.42
N SER A 123 20.08 4.34 7.64
CA SER A 123 21.33 4.50 8.40
C SER A 123 21.96 3.15 8.76
N VAL A 124 21.15 2.18 9.19
CA VAL A 124 21.61 0.82 9.53
C VAL A 124 22.14 0.11 8.29
N PHE A 125 21.44 0.19 7.15
CA PHE A 125 21.94 -0.43 5.91
C PHE A 125 23.23 0.22 5.40
N MET A 126 23.38 1.53 5.56
CA MET A 126 24.62 2.23 5.23
C MET A 126 25.78 1.74 6.10
N TYR A 127 25.56 1.64 7.42
CA TYR A 127 26.56 1.13 8.36
C TYR A 127 26.97 -0.32 8.05
N MET A 128 25.99 -1.21 7.84
CA MET A 128 26.26 -2.61 7.49
C MET A 128 27.02 -2.76 6.16
N LYS A 129 26.74 -1.88 5.19
CA LYS A 129 27.46 -1.84 3.90
C LYS A 129 28.90 -1.35 4.05
N GLN A 130 29.15 -0.39 4.93
CA GLN A 130 30.51 0.08 5.23
C GLN A 130 31.33 -1.03 5.92
N LEU A 131 30.74 -1.73 6.89
CA LEU A 131 31.38 -2.87 7.56
C LEU A 131 31.79 -3.98 6.60
N SER A 132 30.89 -4.39 5.70
CA SER A 132 31.21 -5.44 4.72
C SER A 132 32.26 -5.01 3.70
N GLN A 133 32.32 -3.72 3.34
CA GLN A 133 33.40 -3.18 2.51
C GLN A 133 34.74 -3.16 3.24
N GLN A 134 34.77 -2.85 4.54
CA GLN A 134 36.01 -2.89 5.33
C GLN A 134 36.52 -4.32 5.60
N GLN A 135 35.65 -5.33 5.64
CA GLN A 135 36.06 -6.73 5.78
C GLN A 135 36.60 -7.35 4.48
N GLN A 136 36.39 -6.70 3.33
CA GLN A 136 36.90 -7.13 2.01
C GLN A 136 38.22 -6.44 1.61
N GLN A 137 38.74 -5.54 2.46
CA GLN A 137 40.06 -4.92 2.35
C GLN A 137 41.00 -5.54 3.37
#